data_AF-A0A8S3JPT8-F1
#
_entry.id   AF-A0A8S3JPT8-F1
#
_cell.length_a   1.000
_cell.length_b   1.000
_cell.length_c   1.000
_cell.angle_alpha   90.00
_cell.angle_beta   90.00
_cell.angle_gamma   90.00
#
_symmetry.space_group_name_H-M   'P 1'
#
loop_
_entity.id
_entity.type
_entity.pdbx_description
1 polymer ?
#
loop_
_entity_poly.entity_id
_entity_poly.type
_entity_poly.pdbx_seq_one_letter_code
_entity_poly.pdbx_strand_id
1 'polypeptide(L)'
;YSFSFVSFNSVAPYKYARDEARSPCICLTCGDVVVRSSSSSTATVPHLMTTNSLISTLLNMDQTMGPCNTHTQQCCGSIGLYLRVKECSLLLLSIINDGRINKTRGTFMAAPYLDDYGETDQNLRRGNPLHLCDERYRTLHRRWLSHAIPEEISRNMEFNNTSIYTHNWSQF
;
A
#
# COMPACT_ATOMS: atom_id res chain seq x y z
N TYR A 1 1.96 18.64 -11.40
CA TYR A 1 1.50 17.45 -10.67
C TYR A 1 0.29 17.83 -9.84
N SER A 2 -0.92 17.67 -10.38
CA SER A 2 -2.15 17.94 -9.63
C SER A 2 -2.48 16.67 -8.84
N PHE A 3 -2.11 16.65 -7.56
CA PHE A 3 -2.40 15.53 -6.67
C PHE A 3 -3.79 15.71 -6.07
N SER A 4 -4.77 15.01 -6.63
CA SER A 4 -6.08 14.86 -6.02
C SER A 4 -5.99 13.74 -5.00
N PHE A 5 -5.64 14.07 -3.75
CA PHE A 5 -5.94 13.15 -2.66
C PHE A 5 -7.44 12.86 -2.77
N VAL A 6 -7.79 11.60 -3.07
CA VAL A 6 -9.18 11.20 -3.27
C VAL A 6 -9.96 11.73 -2.07
N SER A 7 -10.97 12.57 -2.32
CA SER A 7 -11.85 13.06 -1.26
C SER A 7 -12.50 11.82 -0.66
N PHE A 8 -11.99 11.38 0.49
CA PHE A 8 -12.41 10.17 1.22
C PHE A 8 -13.79 10.34 1.88
N ASN A 9 -14.70 11.04 1.21
CA ASN A 9 -16.09 11.14 1.58
C ASN A 9 -16.81 9.93 1.01
N SER A 10 -16.67 8.79 1.69
CA SER A 10 -17.71 7.78 1.87
C SER A 10 -17.02 6.55 2.45
N VAL A 11 -17.38 6.23 3.69
CA VAL A 11 -17.39 4.89 4.32
C VAL A 11 -16.24 3.98 3.88
N ALA A 12 -15.38 3.59 4.84
CA ALA A 12 -14.32 2.59 4.65
C ALA A 12 -14.74 1.49 3.66
N PRO A 13 -13.84 1.04 2.75
CA PRO A 13 -14.12 0.10 1.67
C PRO A 13 -14.53 -1.31 2.17
N TYR A 14 -15.67 -1.41 2.86
CA TYR A 14 -16.25 -2.62 3.43
C TYR A 14 -16.55 -3.66 2.35
N LYS A 15 -16.82 -3.20 1.11
CA LYS A 15 -17.01 -4.08 -0.04
C LYS A 15 -15.79 -4.97 -0.31
N TYR A 16 -14.59 -4.50 0.02
CA TYR A 16 -13.34 -5.22 -0.17
C TYR A 16 -12.86 -5.95 1.10
N ALA A 17 -13.38 -5.59 2.27
CA ALA A 17 -13.07 -6.21 3.56
C ALA A 17 -13.46 -7.69 3.66
N ARG A 18 -14.52 -8.11 2.95
CA ARG A 18 -15.09 -9.46 3.05
C ARG A 18 -14.28 -10.55 2.35
N ASP A 19 -13.36 -10.21 1.44
CA ASP A 19 -12.53 -11.19 0.76
C ASP A 19 -11.29 -11.51 1.60
N GLU A 20 -11.39 -12.57 2.42
CA GLU A 20 -10.36 -12.97 3.36
C GLU A 20 -9.03 -13.35 2.67
N ALA A 21 -9.06 -13.80 1.41
CA ALA A 21 -7.91 -14.34 0.71
C ALA A 21 -6.97 -13.28 0.09
N ARG A 22 -7.42 -12.02 -0.03
CA ARG A 22 -6.83 -11.09 -1.03
C ARG A 22 -6.26 -9.76 -0.49
N SER A 23 -6.34 -9.53 0.82
CA SER A 23 -5.86 -8.33 1.56
C SER A 23 -5.73 -7.05 0.71
N PRO A 24 -6.85 -6.41 0.37
CA PRO A 24 -6.89 -5.29 -0.57
C PRO A 24 -6.24 -4.03 0.03
N CYS A 25 -5.53 -3.32 -0.83
CA CYS A 25 -4.89 -2.05 -0.56
C CYS A 25 -5.52 -0.98 -1.46
N ILE A 26 -5.76 0.23 -0.94
CA ILE A 26 -6.19 1.37 -1.76
C ILE A 26 -5.02 2.31 -1.95
N CYS A 27 -4.67 2.62 -3.19
CA CYS A 27 -3.68 3.66 -3.49
C CYS A 27 -4.26 5.03 -3.09
N LEU A 28 -3.60 5.73 -2.18
CA LEU A 28 -4.04 7.05 -1.73
C LEU A 28 -3.76 8.16 -2.77
N THR A 29 -2.95 7.84 -3.78
CA THR A 29 -2.61 8.76 -4.86
C THR A 29 -3.68 8.80 -5.96
N CYS A 30 -4.15 7.63 -6.43
CA CYS A 30 -5.12 7.55 -7.53
C CYS A 30 -6.51 7.01 -7.12
N GLY A 31 -6.62 6.34 -5.97
CA GLY A 31 -7.85 5.69 -5.52
C GLY A 31 -8.05 4.24 -5.94
N ASP A 32 -7.13 3.68 -6.75
CA ASP A 32 -7.28 2.30 -7.25
C ASP A 32 -7.13 1.27 -6.12
N VAL A 33 -7.94 0.21 -6.21
CA VAL A 33 -7.83 -0.94 -5.32
C VAL A 33 -6.83 -1.94 -5.90
N VAL A 34 -5.74 -2.12 -5.18
CA VAL A 34 -4.64 -3.05 -5.47
C VAL A 34 -4.84 -4.31 -4.63
N VAL A 35 -4.82 -5.47 -5.28
CA VAL A 35 -5.14 -6.75 -4.66
C VAL A 35 -3.99 -7.74 -4.84
N ARG A 36 -3.69 -8.51 -3.80
CA ARG A 36 -2.73 -9.61 -3.89
C ARG A 36 -3.33 -10.75 -4.71
N SER A 37 -2.68 -11.13 -5.80
CA SER A 37 -3.02 -12.35 -6.53
C SER A 37 -2.81 -13.54 -5.60
N SER A 38 -3.89 -14.17 -5.12
CA SER A 38 -3.77 -15.45 -4.43
C SER A 38 -3.26 -16.48 -5.44
N SER A 39 -2.21 -17.23 -5.07
CA SER A 39 -1.62 -18.29 -5.87
C SER A 39 -2.56 -19.51 -6.08
N SER A 40 -3.85 -19.36 -5.80
CA SER A 40 -4.89 -20.39 -5.93
C SER A 40 -6.10 -19.93 -6.75
N SER A 41 -5.98 -18.86 -7.54
CA SER A 41 -7.03 -18.46 -8.50
C SER A 41 -6.60 -18.81 -9.92
N THR A 42 -6.89 -20.03 -10.36
CA THR A 42 -7.23 -20.27 -11.77
C THR A 42 -8.48 -19.48 -12.13
N ALA A 43 -8.33 -18.17 -12.36
CA ALA A 43 -9.38 -17.34 -12.93
C ALA A 43 -8.73 -16.13 -13.60
N THR A 44 -8.55 -16.28 -14.91
CA THR A 44 -8.47 -15.23 -15.91
C THR A 44 -9.28 -13.98 -15.52
N VAL A 45 -8.58 -12.88 -15.26
CA VAL A 45 -9.09 -11.55 -15.65
C VAL A 45 -8.17 -11.06 -16.76
N PRO A 46 -8.63 -11.09 -18.03
CA PRO A 46 -7.86 -10.58 -19.15
C PRO A 46 -8.05 -9.06 -19.19
N HIS A 47 -7.17 -8.33 -18.50
CA HIS A 47 -6.97 -6.91 -18.82
C HIS A 47 -5.46 -6.63 -18.79
N LEU A 48 -4.87 -6.73 -19.98
CA LEU A 48 -3.46 -6.52 -20.33
C LEU A 48 -2.43 -7.42 -19.63
N MET A 49 -2.39 -8.69 -20.05
CA MET A 49 -1.11 -9.40 -20.13
C MET A 49 -0.29 -8.76 -21.26
N THR A 50 0.47 -7.71 -20.95
CA THR A 50 1.47 -7.16 -21.87
C THR A 50 2.51 -8.26 -22.15
N THR A 51 2.94 -8.38 -23.41
CA THR A 51 3.89 -9.39 -23.92
C THR A 51 5.19 -9.55 -23.11
N ASN A 52 5.51 -8.57 -22.27
CA ASN A 52 6.64 -8.60 -21.33
C ASN A 52 6.49 -9.66 -20.22
N SER A 53 5.27 -10.10 -19.90
CA SER A 53 5.04 -11.08 -18.82
C SER A 53 5.58 -12.48 -19.14
N LEU A 54 5.63 -12.89 -20.41
CA LEU A 54 6.17 -14.19 -20.80
C LEU A 54 7.70 -14.19 -20.82
N ILE A 55 8.31 -13.03 -21.07
CA ILE A 55 9.77 -12.87 -21.16
C ILE A 55 10.41 -12.91 -19.75
N SER A 56 9.82 -12.26 -18.74
CA SER A 56 10.33 -12.35 -17.35
C SER A 56 10.29 -13.79 -16.80
N THR A 57 9.27 -14.58 -17.14
CA THR A 57 9.15 -15.98 -16.70
C THR A 57 10.20 -16.90 -17.34
N LEU A 58 10.54 -16.69 -18.61
CA LEU A 58 11.49 -17.53 -19.34
C LEU A 58 12.96 -17.17 -19.05
N LEU A 59 13.24 -15.95 -18.57
CA LEU A 59 14.60 -15.48 -18.30
C LEU A 59 15.08 -15.66 -16.85
N ASN A 60 14.29 -16.24 -15.94
CA ASN A 60 14.59 -16.27 -14.49
C ASN A 60 14.99 -14.88 -13.93
N MET A 61 14.49 -13.82 -14.55
CA MET A 61 14.77 -12.43 -14.20
C MET A 61 13.46 -11.82 -13.70
N ASP A 62 13.16 -12.05 -12.43
CA ASP A 62 12.44 -11.07 -11.60
C ASP A 62 12.22 -11.66 -10.21
N GLN A 63 12.72 -10.98 -9.18
CA GLN A 63 11.98 -10.96 -7.93
C GLN A 63 10.65 -10.29 -8.27
N THR A 64 9.60 -11.08 -8.46
CA THR A 64 8.27 -10.56 -8.80
C THR A 64 7.88 -9.52 -7.77
N MET A 65 7.89 -8.25 -8.18
CA MET A 65 7.47 -7.14 -7.34
C MET A 65 6.00 -7.36 -6.99
N GLY A 66 5.66 -7.14 -5.72
CA GLY A 66 4.30 -7.25 -5.26
C GLY A 66 3.38 -6.25 -5.97
N PRO A 67 2.05 -6.44 -5.84
CA PRO A 67 1.08 -5.63 -6.57
C PRO A 67 1.16 -4.14 -6.19
N CYS A 68 1.41 -3.78 -4.92
CA CYS A 68 1.57 -2.36 -4.53
C CYS A 68 2.88 -1.79 -5.06
N ASN A 69 3.96 -2.58 -5.10
CA ASN A 69 5.22 -2.15 -5.69
C ASN A 69 5.10 -1.89 -7.19
N THR A 70 4.48 -2.81 -7.92
CA THR A 70 4.19 -2.67 -9.35
C THR A 70 3.32 -1.44 -9.62
N HIS A 71 2.26 -1.26 -8.83
CA HIS A 71 1.40 -0.08 -8.94
C HIS A 71 2.15 1.23 -8.62
N THR A 72 3.06 1.22 -7.63
CA THR A 72 3.87 2.40 -7.27
C THR A 72 4.69 2.88 -8.45
N GLN A 73 5.33 1.98 -9.19
CA GLN A 73 6.14 2.35 -10.35
C GLN A 73 5.32 2.99 -11.46
N GLN A 74 4.08 2.53 -11.65
CA GLN A 74 3.18 3.02 -12.71
C GLN A 74 2.47 4.32 -12.32
N CYS A 75 2.00 4.42 -11.07
CA CYS A 75 1.16 5.53 -10.60
C CYS A 75 1.98 6.69 -10.00
N CYS A 76 3.04 6.37 -9.25
CA CYS A 76 3.72 7.33 -8.38
C CYS A 76 5.24 7.44 -8.63
N GLY A 77 5.79 6.62 -9.53
CA GLY A 77 7.23 6.55 -9.85
C GLY A 77 8.04 5.75 -8.84
N SER A 78 8.29 6.30 -7.65
CA SER A 78 9.18 5.67 -6.64
C SER A 78 8.62 5.64 -5.23
N ILE A 79 7.57 6.40 -4.91
CA ILE A 79 7.01 6.49 -3.56
C ILE A 79 5.52 6.15 -3.61
N GLY A 80 5.06 5.17 -2.85
CA GLY A 80 3.66 4.75 -2.83
C GLY A 80 3.03 4.86 -1.44
N LEU A 81 1.78 5.34 -1.38
CA LEU A 81 0.97 5.37 -0.16
C LEU A 81 -0.28 4.52 -0.37
N TYR A 82 -0.46 3.54 0.50
CA TYR A 82 -1.58 2.60 0.42
C TYR A 82 -2.31 2.50 1.75
N LEU A 83 -3.64 2.45 1.72
CA LEU A 83 -4.45 2.01 2.86
C LEU A 83 -4.68 0.52 2.76
N ARG A 84 -4.17 -0.23 3.74
CA ARG A 84 -4.52 -1.64 3.94
C ARG A 84 -5.86 -1.72 4.64
N VAL A 85 -6.88 -2.15 3.91
CA VAL A 85 -8.27 -2.04 4.34
C VAL A 85 -8.54 -2.86 5.58
N LYS A 86 -8.10 -4.13 5.60
CA LYS A 86 -8.37 -5.03 6.73
C LYS A 86 -7.63 -4.57 7.96
N GLU A 87 -6.34 -4.35 7.85
CA GLU A 87 -5.49 -4.06 9.00
C GLU A 87 -5.60 -2.60 9.45
N CYS A 88 -6.44 -1.79 8.81
CA CYS A 88 -6.64 -0.36 9.06
C CYS A 88 -5.30 0.37 9.30
N SER A 89 -4.35 0.11 8.40
CA SER A 89 -2.98 0.60 8.48
C SER A 89 -2.56 1.17 7.14
N LEU A 90 -1.69 2.18 7.15
CA LEU A 90 -1.07 2.65 5.93
C LEU A 90 0.22 1.88 5.68
N LEU A 91 0.42 1.51 4.42
CA LEU A 91 1.66 0.99 3.89
C LEU A 91 2.32 2.11 3.08
N LEU A 92 3.52 2.52 3.50
CA LEU A 92 4.36 3.47 2.80
C LEU A 92 5.48 2.68 2.12
N LEU A 93 5.66 2.88 0.82
CA LEU A 93 6.69 2.23 0.01
C LEU A 93 7.62 3.27 -0.61
N SER A 94 8.91 2.93 -0.66
CA SER A 94 9.94 3.66 -1.41
C SER A 94 10.77 2.66 -2.21
N ILE A 95 10.71 2.77 -3.53
CA ILE A 95 11.49 1.96 -4.46
C ILE A 95 12.72 2.78 -4.86
N ILE A 96 13.89 2.28 -4.48
CA ILE A 96 15.18 2.94 -4.71
C ILE A 96 15.95 2.09 -5.72
N ASN A 97 16.43 2.72 -6.78
CA ASN A 97 17.37 2.09 -7.70
C ASN A 97 18.80 2.42 -7.23
N ASP A 98 19.60 1.40 -6.93
CA ASP A 98 20.99 1.56 -6.50
C ASP A 98 22.01 1.41 -7.65
N GLY A 99 21.53 1.41 -8.90
CA GLY A 99 22.32 1.19 -10.11
C GLY A 99 22.52 -0.29 -10.46
N ARG A 100 22.07 -1.24 -9.62
CA ARG A 100 22.11 -2.68 -9.92
C ARG A 100 20.76 -3.36 -9.79
N ILE A 101 20.04 -3.09 -8.70
CA ILE A 101 18.74 -3.71 -8.42
C ILE A 101 17.77 -2.68 -7.82
N ASN A 102 16.47 -2.85 -8.10
CA ASN A 102 15.45 -2.07 -7.42
C ASN A 102 15.26 -2.63 -6.00
N LYS A 103 15.66 -1.85 -5.00
CA LYS A 103 15.43 -2.18 -3.59
C LYS A 103 14.17 -1.48 -3.11
N THR A 104 13.24 -2.25 -2.57
CA THR A 104 12.05 -1.71 -1.91
C THR A 104 12.31 -1.54 -0.42
N ARG A 105 11.98 -0.36 0.10
CA ARG A 105 11.86 -0.08 1.54
C ARG A 105 10.41 0.29 1.85
N GLY A 106 10.01 0.08 3.09
CA GLY A 106 8.69 0.51 3.52
C GLY A 106 8.56 0.63 5.02
N THR A 107 7.43 1.17 5.43
CA THR A 107 7.01 1.20 6.82
C THR A 107 5.49 1.15 6.91
N PHE A 108 4.98 0.72 8.06
CA PHE A 108 3.58 0.89 8.40
C PHE A 108 3.38 2.14 9.26
N MET A 109 2.22 2.79 9.11
CA MET A 109 1.78 3.83 10.02
C MET A 109 0.27 3.69 10.29
N ALA A 110 -0.20 4.31 11.38
CA ALA A 110 -1.63 4.31 11.69
C ALA A 110 -2.43 4.99 10.58
N ALA A 111 -3.56 4.38 10.21
CA ALA A 111 -4.48 4.98 9.26
C ALA A 111 -5.19 6.22 9.85
N PRO A 112 -5.62 7.17 9.00
CA PRO A 112 -6.40 8.31 9.43
C PRO A 112 -7.88 7.96 9.63
N TYR A 113 -8.23 6.67 9.78
CA TYR A 113 -9.61 6.23 9.98
C TYR A 113 -9.81 5.77 11.41
N LEU A 114 -10.80 6.36 12.08
CA LEU A 114 -11.14 6.07 13.47
C LEU A 114 -12.65 5.88 13.61
N ASP A 115 -13.07 5.06 14.56
CA ASP A 115 -14.47 5.02 14.99
C ASP A 115 -14.81 6.22 15.90
N ASP A 116 -16.07 6.29 16.33
CA ASP A 116 -16.57 7.35 17.23
C ASP A 116 -15.82 7.41 18.58
N TYR A 117 -15.09 6.35 18.95
CA TYR A 117 -14.30 6.26 20.17
C TYR A 117 -12.82 6.62 19.95
N GLY A 118 -12.43 6.95 18.71
CA GLY A 118 -11.05 7.27 18.37
C GLY A 118 -10.15 6.04 18.16
N GLU A 119 -10.74 4.86 18.01
CA GLU A 119 -10.00 3.60 17.83
C GLU A 119 -9.97 3.15 16.36
N THR A 120 -8.95 2.38 16.00
CA THR A 120 -8.92 1.68 14.70
C THR A 120 -9.60 0.32 14.83
N ASP A 121 -10.35 -0.10 13.80
CA ASP A 121 -10.95 -1.45 13.76
C ASP A 121 -10.04 -2.41 12.99
N GLN A 122 -9.09 -3.04 13.70
CA GLN A 122 -8.18 -4.02 13.11
C GLN A 122 -8.94 -5.24 12.61
N ASN A 123 -8.66 -5.62 11.36
CA ASN A 123 -9.35 -6.68 10.61
C ASN A 123 -10.84 -6.42 10.40
N LEU A 124 -11.31 -5.19 10.65
CA LEU A 124 -12.72 -4.78 10.53
C LEU A 124 -13.67 -5.74 11.27
N ARG A 125 -13.23 -6.28 12.43
CA ARG A 125 -13.94 -7.33 13.18
C ARG A 125 -15.09 -6.77 14.00
N ARG A 126 -14.95 -5.54 14.50
CA ARG A 126 -16.00 -4.89 15.29
C ARG A 126 -17.16 -4.45 14.39
N GLY A 127 -16.85 -4.09 13.14
CA GLY A 127 -17.84 -3.60 12.19
C GLY A 127 -18.29 -2.17 12.50
N ASN A 128 -17.53 -1.45 13.32
CA ASN A 128 -17.80 -0.06 13.65
C ASN A 128 -17.56 0.80 12.40
N PRO A 129 -18.49 1.70 12.03
CA PRO A 129 -18.22 2.69 11.01
C PRO A 129 -16.93 3.45 11.32
N LEU A 130 -16.02 3.48 10.36
CA LEU A 130 -14.80 4.27 10.46
C LEU A 130 -14.95 5.56 9.65
N HIS A 131 -14.53 6.65 10.26
CA HIS A 131 -14.59 8.00 9.73
C HIS A 131 -13.18 8.57 9.55
N LEU A 132 -13.02 9.47 8.58
CA LEU A 132 -11.75 10.15 8.39
C LEU A 132 -11.49 11.12 9.56
N CYS A 133 -10.40 10.91 10.27
CA CYS A 133 -9.87 11.83 11.25
C CYS A 133 -9.07 12.94 10.53
N ASP A 134 -9.66 14.13 10.46
CA ASP A 134 -9.07 15.29 9.77
C ASP A 134 -7.66 15.63 10.28
N GLU A 135 -7.40 15.50 11.58
CA GLU A 135 -6.09 15.81 12.16
C GLU A 135 -5.00 14.86 11.63
N ARG A 136 -5.26 13.55 11.68
CA ARG A 136 -4.34 12.53 11.15
C ARG A 136 -4.15 12.69 9.65
N TYR A 137 -5.24 12.95 8.94
CA TYR A 137 -5.22 13.22 7.51
C TYR A 137 -4.34 14.44 7.18
N ARG A 138 -4.55 15.58 7.84
CA ARG A 138 -3.76 16.80 7.60
C ARG A 138 -2.28 16.59 7.89
N THR A 139 -1.96 15.80 8.91
CA THR A 139 -0.58 15.45 9.24
C THR A 139 0.07 14.62 8.14
N LEU A 140 -0.61 13.55 7.68
CA LEU A 140 -0.15 12.74 6.56
C LEU A 140 0.00 13.57 5.28
N HIS A 141 -1.00 14.39 4.97
CA HIS A 141 -1.01 15.25 3.79
C HIS A 141 0.14 16.27 3.83
N ARG A 142 0.44 16.86 4.99
CA ARG A 142 1.59 17.76 5.16
C ARG A 142 2.91 17.03 4.87
N ARG A 143 3.09 15.82 5.41
CA ARG A 143 4.29 14.99 5.16
C ARG A 143 4.45 14.64 3.69
N TRP A 144 3.34 14.37 3.00
CA TRP A 144 3.31 14.13 1.56
C TRP A 144 3.77 15.37 0.77
N LEU A 145 3.14 16.53 1.02
CA LEU A 145 3.46 17.78 0.33
C LEU A 145 4.89 18.28 0.59
N SER A 146 5.46 17.96 1.76
CA SER A 146 6.83 18.31 2.10
C SER A 146 7.86 17.28 1.62
N HIS A 147 7.46 16.27 0.83
CA HIS A 147 8.32 15.17 0.39
C HIS A 147 9.03 14.42 1.54
N ALA A 148 8.43 14.39 2.74
CA ALA A 148 9.04 13.80 3.94
C ALA A 148 8.81 12.28 4.07
N ILE A 149 8.05 11.66 3.17
CA ILE A 149 7.72 10.24 3.22
C ILE A 149 8.96 9.33 3.15
N PRO A 150 9.95 9.54 2.26
CA PRO A 150 11.15 8.69 2.23
C PRO A 150 11.98 8.76 3.52
N GLU A 151 12.04 9.96 4.11
CA GLU A 151 12.71 10.18 5.38
C GLU A 151 11.99 9.44 6.51
N GLU A 152 10.66 9.54 6.56
CA GLU A 152 9.82 8.80 7.51
C GLU A 152 9.99 7.28 7.38
N ILE A 153 10.06 6.75 6.15
CA ILE A 153 10.34 5.33 5.90
C ILE A 153 11.71 4.95 6.47
N SER A 154 12.74 5.74 6.16
CA SER A 154 14.12 5.43 6.58
C SER A 154 14.25 5.43 8.10
N ARG A 155 13.69 6.47 8.74
CA ARG A 155 13.64 6.63 10.18
C ARG A 155 12.93 5.45 10.86
N ASN A 156 11.73 5.10 10.42
CA ASN A 156 10.98 3.99 11.01
C ASN A 156 11.65 2.63 10.76
N MET A 157 12.32 2.45 9.62
CA MET A 157 13.06 1.23 9.33
C MET A 157 14.28 1.07 10.26
N GLU A 158 14.96 2.16 10.61
CA GLU A 158 16.04 2.15 11.60
C GLU A 158 15.53 1.79 13.00
N PHE A 159 14.41 2.40 13.44
CA PHE A 159 13.78 2.07 14.72
C PHE A 159 13.31 0.61 14.79
N ASN A 160 12.77 0.08 13.69
CA ASN A 160 12.26 -1.29 13.63
C ASN A 160 13.34 -2.33 13.30
N ASN A 161 14.59 -1.92 13.03
CA ASN A 161 15.67 -2.84 12.64
C ASN A 161 16.07 -3.82 13.76
N THR A 162 15.69 -3.53 15.01
CA THR A 162 15.88 -4.43 16.16
C THR A 162 14.75 -5.48 16.28
N SER A 163 13.70 -5.38 15.47
CA SER A 163 12.60 -6.34 15.45
C SER A 163 13.02 -7.65 14.78
N ILE A 164 12.70 -8.78 15.42
CA ILE A 164 12.85 -10.14 14.89
C ILE A 164 12.00 -10.41 13.63
N TYR A 165 11.03 -9.54 13.30
CA TYR A 165 10.17 -9.67 12.13
C TYR A 165 10.58 -8.66 11.04
N THR A 166 11.46 -9.09 10.13
CA THR A 166 11.78 -8.30 8.93
C THR A 166 10.71 -8.51 7.87
N HIS A 167 10.01 -7.44 7.47
CA HIS A 167 9.06 -7.49 6.36
C HIS A 167 9.79 -7.56 5.01
N ASN A 168 9.34 -8.46 4.13
CA ASN A 168 9.80 -8.47 2.75
C ASN A 168 9.04 -7.40 1.94
N TRP A 169 9.57 -6.18 1.95
CA TRP A 169 8.91 -5.02 1.35
C TRP A 169 8.66 -5.15 -0.16
N SER A 170 9.50 -5.88 -0.90
CA SER A 170 9.32 -6.06 -2.35
C SER A 170 8.11 -6.91 -2.70
N GLN A 171 7.56 -7.66 -1.73
CA GLN A 171 6.40 -8.52 -1.94
C GLN A 171 5.06 -7.80 -1.74
N PHE A 172 5.04 -6.53 -1.32
CA PHE A 172 3.79 -5.80 -1.12
C PHE A 172 3.17 -5.27 -2.41
#